data_AF-A0AAW1N0Z5-F1
#
_entry.id   AF-A0AAW1N0Z5-F1
#
_cell.length_a   1.000
_cell.length_b   1.000
_cell.length_c   1.000
_cell.angle_alpha   90.00
_cell.angle_beta   90.00
_cell.angle_gamma   90.00
#
_symmetry.space_group_name_H-M   'P 1'
#
loop_
_entity.id
_entity.type
_entity.pdbx_description
1 polymer ?
#
loop_
_entity_poly.entity_id
_entity_poly.type
_entity_poly.pdbx_seq_one_letter_code
_entity_poly.pdbx_strand_id
1 'polypeptide(L)'
;MNNNDAEHYNAIVCKFVGGKRVHFSRRGSYENRCKAAAISFNQKEQYHNIIHKALTKNLPQSFTKRYIERKTRARLLQKKERKCIQRRRNKVYRRKKGNHNGPDADYGQVTSISDAPDVSEEILETEKKAFLRSLEKTAEDIEMIEAQTRGQNANPQWIEERAFRLTASNFGSICKMRSTTSRAKRVEQLLYPNFFGNTATKYGVENEGVAIKDFVRQHCYKIWRRK
;
A
#
# COMPACT_ATOMS: atom_id res chain seq x y z
N MET A 1 7.46 -0.75 -18.38
CA MET A 1 8.09 -0.02 -17.26
C MET A 1 9.25 0.72 -17.87
N ASN A 2 9.05 2.01 -18.16
CA ASN A 2 9.96 2.83 -18.95
C ASN A 2 11.04 3.37 -18.02
N ASN A 3 11.86 2.47 -17.47
CA ASN A 3 12.96 2.90 -16.62
C ASN A 3 13.97 3.59 -17.54
N ASN A 4 14.12 4.91 -17.39
CA ASN A 4 15.06 5.70 -18.16
C ASN A 4 16.45 5.03 -18.11
N ASP A 5 17.10 4.83 -19.25
CA ASP A 5 18.41 4.17 -19.32
C ASP A 5 19.45 4.88 -18.45
N ALA A 6 19.33 6.21 -18.32
CA ALA A 6 20.16 7.01 -17.42
C ALA A 6 19.96 6.65 -15.94
N GLU A 7 18.71 6.38 -15.52
CA GLU A 7 18.40 5.96 -14.15
C GLU A 7 18.91 4.54 -13.88
N HIS A 8 18.78 3.65 -14.87
CA HIS A 8 19.33 2.30 -14.77
C HIS A 8 20.85 2.32 -14.62
N TYR A 9 21.54 3.11 -15.46
CA TYR A 9 22.98 3.30 -15.40
C TYR A 9 23.42 3.89 -14.05
N ASN A 10 22.77 4.95 -13.58
CA ASN A 10 23.08 5.58 -12.31
C ASN A 10 22.89 4.62 -11.13
N ALA A 11 21.86 3.75 -11.16
CA ALA A 11 21.66 2.74 -10.14
C ALA A 11 22.80 1.70 -10.09
N ILE A 12 23.37 1.33 -11.24
CA ILE A 12 24.54 0.44 -11.33
C ILE A 12 25.77 1.12 -10.72
N VAL A 13 26.03 2.37 -11.09
CA VAL A 13 27.16 3.16 -10.57
C VAL A 13 27.05 3.33 -9.05
N CYS A 14 25.88 3.71 -8.53
CA CYS A 14 25.67 3.88 -7.08
C CYS A 14 25.95 2.61 -6.29
N LYS A 15 25.52 1.44 -6.79
CA LYS A 15 25.80 0.15 -6.14
C LYS A 15 27.27 -0.23 -6.19
N PHE A 16 27.93 0.02 -7.32
CA PHE A 16 29.34 -0.27 -7.49
C PHE A 16 30.22 0.58 -6.56
N VAL A 17 29.88 1.86 -6.42
CA VAL A 17 30.60 2.81 -5.57
C VAL A 17 30.26 2.64 -4.07
N GLY A 18 29.17 1.94 -3.74
CA GLY A 18 28.73 1.75 -2.34
C GLY A 18 28.04 2.96 -1.73
N GLY A 19 27.52 3.88 -2.56
CA GLY A 19 26.96 5.16 -2.14
C GLY A 19 28.03 6.17 -1.67
N LYS A 20 27.62 7.42 -1.40
CA LYS A 20 28.49 8.58 -1.06
C LYS A 20 29.35 8.42 0.22
N ARG A 21 29.38 7.26 0.87
CA ARG A 21 29.91 7.11 2.25
C ARG A 21 31.41 6.88 2.37
N VAL A 22 32.16 6.71 1.27
CA VAL A 22 33.62 6.64 1.35
C VAL A 22 34.29 7.46 0.24
N HIS A 23 34.84 8.62 0.60
CA HIS A 23 35.59 9.49 -0.29
C HIS A 23 37.02 8.95 -0.50
N PHE A 24 37.21 7.97 -1.38
CA PHE A 24 38.54 7.47 -1.77
C PHE A 24 39.30 8.38 -2.78
N SER A 25 39.14 9.71 -2.66
CA SER A 25 40.03 10.78 -3.21
C SER A 25 39.99 11.16 -4.72
N ARG A 26 40.22 12.47 -4.96
CA ARG A 26 40.77 13.24 -6.12
C ARG A 26 40.12 13.16 -7.53
N ARG A 27 40.41 14.19 -8.35
CA ARG A 27 39.90 14.47 -9.72
C ARG A 27 40.14 13.27 -10.66
N GLY A 28 39.14 12.89 -11.47
CA GLY A 28 39.20 11.73 -12.38
C GLY A 28 38.80 10.37 -11.77
N SER A 29 38.71 10.27 -10.45
CA SER A 29 38.32 9.03 -9.76
C SER A 29 36.89 8.57 -10.06
N TYR A 30 35.96 9.51 -10.30
CA TYR A 30 34.55 9.18 -10.54
C TYR A 30 34.31 8.54 -11.91
N GLU A 31 34.92 9.09 -12.96
CA GLU A 31 34.80 8.56 -14.31
C GLU A 31 35.32 7.11 -14.40
N ASN A 32 36.46 6.82 -13.75
CA ASN A 32 37.00 5.46 -13.68
C ASN A 32 36.07 4.50 -12.92
N ARG A 33 35.38 4.97 -11.87
CA ARG A 33 34.37 4.17 -11.16
C ARG A 33 33.13 3.92 -12.03
N CYS A 34 32.69 4.91 -12.82
CA CYS A 34 31.61 4.76 -13.78
C CYS A 34 31.95 3.70 -14.86
N LYS A 35 33.17 3.77 -15.42
CA LYS A 35 33.67 2.77 -16.38
C LYS A 35 33.79 1.38 -15.75
N ALA A 36 34.37 1.28 -14.56
CA ALA A 36 34.50 0.02 -13.84
C ALA A 36 33.15 -0.59 -13.45
N ALA A 37 32.16 0.23 -13.11
CA ALA A 37 30.79 -0.21 -12.82
C ALA A 37 30.13 -0.83 -14.06
N ALA A 38 30.30 -0.22 -15.24
CA ALA A 38 29.80 -0.78 -16.50
C ALA A 38 30.44 -2.13 -16.82
N ILE A 39 31.77 -2.23 -16.71
CA ILE A 39 32.50 -3.48 -16.92
C ILE A 39 32.06 -4.55 -15.91
N SER A 40 31.89 -4.18 -14.64
CA SER A 40 31.42 -5.07 -13.58
C SER A 40 30.01 -5.60 -13.81
N PHE A 41 29.11 -4.76 -14.34
CA PHE A 41 27.76 -5.17 -14.68
C PHE A 41 27.73 -6.19 -15.81
N ASN A 42 28.49 -5.92 -16.89
CA ASN A 42 28.54 -6.78 -18.08
C ASN A 42 29.25 -8.11 -17.81
N GLN A 43 30.39 -8.05 -17.10
CA GLN A 43 31.29 -9.19 -16.91
C GLN A 43 31.13 -9.87 -15.54
N LYS A 44 30.18 -9.40 -14.73
CA LYS A 44 29.76 -9.98 -13.45
C LYS A 44 30.95 -10.26 -12.51
N GLU A 45 31.15 -11.48 -12.04
CA GLU A 45 32.23 -11.82 -11.09
C GLU A 45 33.63 -11.79 -11.74
N GLN A 46 33.71 -11.90 -13.06
CA GLN A 46 34.98 -12.01 -13.79
C GLN A 46 35.61 -10.66 -14.13
N TYR A 47 34.93 -9.54 -13.86
CA TYR A 47 35.43 -8.21 -14.22
C TYR A 47 36.80 -7.88 -13.61
N HIS A 48 37.10 -8.41 -12.41
CA HIS A 48 38.43 -8.28 -11.79
C HIS A 48 39.52 -8.96 -12.63
N ASN A 49 39.24 -10.11 -13.25
CA ASN A 49 40.20 -10.80 -14.13
C ASN A 49 40.48 -9.99 -15.39
N ILE A 50 39.44 -9.37 -15.95
CA ILE A 50 39.55 -8.59 -17.20
C ILE A 50 40.40 -7.34 -16.95
N ILE A 51 40.12 -6.62 -15.87
CA ILE A 51 40.89 -5.44 -15.49
C ILE A 51 42.34 -5.83 -15.16
N HIS A 52 42.55 -6.90 -14.39
CA HIS A 52 43.90 -7.37 -14.05
C HIS A 52 44.71 -7.81 -15.28
N LYS A 53 44.09 -8.56 -16.19
CA LYS A 53 44.71 -9.02 -17.44
C LYS A 53 45.07 -7.83 -18.34
N ALA A 54 44.20 -6.81 -18.41
CA ALA A 54 44.48 -5.61 -19.18
C ALA A 54 45.65 -4.79 -18.62
N LEU A 55 45.74 -4.67 -17.28
CA LEU A 55 46.79 -3.88 -16.62
C LEU A 55 48.16 -4.59 -16.58
N THR A 56 48.16 -5.89 -16.29
CA THR A 56 49.40 -6.63 -15.99
C THR A 56 49.83 -7.56 -17.11
N LYS A 57 49.02 -7.73 -18.17
CA LYS A 57 49.15 -8.74 -19.23
C LYS A 57 49.17 -10.20 -18.75
N ASN A 58 49.10 -10.42 -17.44
CA ASN A 58 49.15 -11.72 -16.77
C ASN A 58 47.82 -12.03 -16.07
N LEU A 59 47.58 -13.33 -15.85
CA LEU A 59 46.42 -13.77 -15.09
C LEU A 59 46.59 -13.47 -13.59
N PRO A 60 45.48 -13.16 -12.89
CA PRO A 60 45.52 -12.93 -11.45
C PRO A 60 46.03 -14.14 -10.66
N GLN A 61 46.79 -13.85 -9.60
CA GLN A 61 47.34 -14.84 -8.67
C GLN A 61 46.26 -15.51 -7.79
N SER A 62 46.67 -16.51 -7.01
CA SER A 62 45.80 -17.40 -6.21
C SER A 62 44.79 -16.66 -5.32
N PHE A 63 45.18 -15.53 -4.71
CA PHE A 63 44.30 -14.74 -3.84
C PHE A 63 43.08 -14.17 -4.57
N THR A 64 43.29 -13.54 -5.74
CA THR A 64 42.21 -12.96 -6.53
C THR A 64 41.28 -14.04 -7.08
N LYS A 65 41.83 -15.20 -7.46
CA LYS A 65 41.04 -16.38 -7.85
C LYS A 65 40.13 -16.86 -6.71
N ARG A 66 40.68 -17.06 -5.50
CA ARG A 66 39.92 -17.42 -4.29
C ARG A 66 38.82 -16.39 -3.96
N TYR A 67 39.12 -15.10 -4.12
CA TYR A 67 38.16 -14.03 -3.91
C TYR A 67 36.99 -14.12 -4.90
N ILE A 68 37.27 -14.31 -6.19
CA ILE A 68 36.25 -14.44 -7.24
C ILE A 68 35.38 -15.68 -7.00
N GLU A 69 36.00 -16.83 -6.68
CA GLU A 69 35.27 -18.05 -6.36
C GLU A 69 34.31 -17.87 -5.20
N ARG A 70 34.77 -17.24 -4.10
CA ARG A 70 33.93 -16.93 -2.94
C ARG A 70 32.73 -16.06 -3.32
N LYS A 71 32.96 -15.02 -4.14
CA LYS A 71 31.91 -14.10 -4.60
C LYS A 71 30.89 -14.81 -5.51
N THR A 72 31.35 -15.67 -6.40
CA THR A 72 30.51 -16.50 -7.27
C THR A 72 29.66 -17.47 -6.44
N ARG A 73 30.26 -18.17 -5.47
CA ARG A 73 29.54 -19.08 -4.55
C ARG A 73 28.44 -18.34 -3.78
N ALA A 74 28.75 -17.17 -3.21
CA ALA A 74 27.78 -16.35 -2.49
C ALA A 74 26.58 -15.94 -3.38
N ARG A 75 26.84 -15.53 -4.63
CA ARG A 75 25.75 -15.18 -5.57
C ARG A 75 24.90 -16.39 -5.94
N LEU A 76 25.52 -17.56 -6.15
CA LEU A 76 24.79 -18.81 -6.43
C LEU A 76 23.90 -19.23 -5.26
N LEU A 77 24.40 -19.13 -4.02
CA LEU A 77 23.62 -19.40 -2.81
C LEU A 77 22.43 -18.45 -2.69
N GLN A 78 22.65 -17.14 -2.84
CA GLN A 78 21.56 -16.15 -2.80
C GLN A 78 20.51 -16.41 -3.90
N LYS A 79 20.92 -16.84 -5.10
CA LYS A 79 20.00 -17.23 -6.18
C LYS A 79 19.17 -18.46 -5.81
N LYS A 80 19.77 -19.46 -5.15
CA LYS A 80 19.06 -20.64 -4.63
C LYS A 80 18.05 -20.24 -3.56
N GLU A 81 18.45 -19.42 -2.58
CA GLU A 81 17.57 -18.93 -1.52
C GLU A 81 16.36 -18.17 -2.08
N ARG A 82 16.58 -17.22 -2.99
CA ARG A 82 15.50 -16.47 -3.65
C ARG A 82 14.51 -17.39 -4.36
N LYS A 83 15.00 -18.43 -5.05
CA LYS A 83 14.13 -19.46 -5.67
C LYS A 83 13.35 -20.24 -4.61
N CYS A 84 13.97 -20.63 -3.50
CA CYS A 84 13.28 -21.33 -2.40
C CYS A 84 12.19 -20.45 -1.77
N ILE A 85 12.47 -19.17 -1.51
CA ILE A 85 11.51 -18.20 -0.98
C ILE A 85 10.35 -18.01 -1.96
N GLN A 86 10.63 -17.85 -3.26
CA GLN A 86 9.60 -17.74 -4.29
C GLN A 86 8.73 -19.01 -4.36
N ARG A 87 9.33 -20.20 -4.29
CA ARG A 87 8.60 -21.47 -4.26
C ARG A 87 7.73 -21.59 -3.00
N ARG A 88 8.23 -21.17 -1.83
CA ARG A 88 7.46 -21.11 -0.58
C ARG A 88 6.28 -20.14 -0.70
N ARG A 89 6.49 -18.93 -1.22
CA ARG A 89 5.42 -17.95 -1.48
C ARG A 89 4.38 -18.50 -2.45
N ASN A 90 4.80 -19.11 -3.55
CA ASN A 90 3.88 -19.73 -4.51
C ASN A 90 3.13 -20.93 -3.91
N LYS A 91 3.74 -21.69 -3.01
CA LYS A 91 3.07 -22.79 -2.26
C LYS A 91 2.04 -22.26 -1.26
N VAL A 92 2.34 -21.16 -0.55
CA VAL A 92 1.38 -20.48 0.33
C VAL A 92 0.22 -19.90 -0.48
N TYR A 93 0.50 -19.28 -1.62
CA TYR A 93 -0.54 -18.79 -2.53
C TYR A 93 -1.40 -19.93 -3.09
N ARG A 94 -0.79 -21.06 -3.50
CA ARG A 94 -1.51 -22.27 -3.91
C ARG A 94 -2.29 -22.94 -2.79
N ARG A 95 -1.85 -22.86 -1.53
CA ARG A 95 -2.61 -23.34 -0.36
C ARG A 95 -3.78 -22.43 -0.01
N LYS A 96 -3.65 -21.11 -0.20
CA LYS A 96 -4.80 -20.18 -0.16
C LYS A 96 -5.77 -20.39 -1.33
N LYS A 97 -5.28 -20.97 -2.43
CA LYS A 97 -6.07 -21.52 -3.55
C LYS A 97 -6.31 -23.03 -3.42
N GLY A 98 -6.07 -23.63 -2.26
CA GLY A 98 -6.57 -24.97 -1.97
C GLY A 98 -8.08 -24.88 -1.94
N ASN A 99 -8.75 -25.90 -2.49
CA ASN A 99 -10.21 -26.00 -2.54
C ASN A 99 -10.82 -25.26 -1.36
N HIS A 100 -11.46 -24.13 -1.63
CA HIS A 100 -12.56 -23.76 -0.76
C HIS A 100 -13.54 -24.91 -0.98
N ASN A 101 -13.48 -25.93 -0.10
CA ASN A 101 -14.72 -26.61 0.24
C ASN A 101 -15.63 -25.44 0.57
N GLY A 102 -16.74 -25.35 -0.16
CA GLY A 102 -17.68 -24.25 0.00
C GLY A 102 -18.11 -24.09 1.46
N PRO A 103 -19.01 -23.15 1.75
CA PRO A 103 -19.70 -23.16 3.05
C PRO A 103 -20.17 -24.59 3.38
N ASP A 104 -20.22 -24.87 4.68
CA ASP A 104 -20.60 -26.14 5.31
C ASP A 104 -21.69 -26.86 4.50
N ALA A 105 -21.67 -28.20 4.42
CA ALA A 105 -22.71 -28.93 3.69
C ALA A 105 -24.12 -28.57 4.19
N ASP A 106 -24.22 -28.11 5.44
CA ASP A 106 -25.44 -27.63 6.10
C ASP A 106 -25.67 -26.11 5.96
N TYR A 107 -24.71 -25.34 5.46
CA TYR A 107 -24.87 -23.95 5.03
C TYR A 107 -24.97 -23.90 3.51
N GLY A 108 -26.21 -23.90 3.01
CA GLY A 108 -26.59 -24.02 1.60
C GLY A 108 -25.68 -23.32 0.59
N GLN A 109 -25.56 -23.93 -0.59
CA GLN A 109 -24.76 -23.47 -1.74
C GLN A 109 -24.88 -21.96 -2.00
N VAL A 110 -23.90 -21.18 -1.54
CA VAL A 110 -23.73 -19.74 -1.90
C VAL A 110 -23.09 -19.63 -3.29
N THR A 111 -23.53 -20.44 -4.24
CA THR A 111 -23.20 -20.30 -5.66
C THR A 111 -24.43 -19.75 -6.33
N SER A 112 -24.41 -18.45 -6.58
CA SER A 112 -25.56 -17.56 -6.79
C SER A 112 -26.33 -17.28 -5.51
N ILE A 113 -25.86 -16.28 -4.74
CA ILE A 113 -26.85 -15.32 -4.24
C ILE A 113 -27.51 -14.84 -5.53
N SER A 114 -28.71 -15.33 -5.81
CA SER A 114 -29.54 -14.70 -6.82
C SER A 114 -29.59 -13.24 -6.39
N ASP A 115 -29.08 -12.31 -7.21
CA ASP A 115 -29.25 -10.88 -6.94
C ASP A 115 -30.74 -10.48 -6.97
N ALA A 116 -31.64 -11.44 -7.27
CA ALA A 116 -33.07 -11.30 -7.12
C ALA A 116 -33.42 -11.20 -5.63
N PRO A 117 -34.07 -10.10 -5.20
CA PRO A 117 -34.55 -9.97 -3.84
C PRO A 117 -35.51 -11.13 -3.49
N ASP A 118 -35.51 -11.55 -2.22
CA ASP A 118 -36.46 -12.54 -1.67
C ASP A 118 -37.92 -12.03 -1.67
N VAL A 119 -38.10 -10.74 -1.99
CA VAL A 119 -39.36 -10.02 -2.07
C VAL A 119 -39.58 -9.53 -3.50
N SER A 120 -40.84 -9.27 -3.88
CA SER A 120 -41.11 -8.69 -5.19
C SER A 120 -40.43 -7.32 -5.35
N GLU A 121 -40.04 -6.99 -6.58
CA GLU A 121 -39.42 -5.71 -6.94
C GLU A 121 -40.28 -4.51 -6.48
N GLU A 122 -41.60 -4.66 -6.51
CA GLU A 122 -42.57 -3.65 -6.08
C GLU A 122 -42.50 -3.38 -4.57
N ILE A 123 -42.40 -4.43 -3.76
CA ILE A 123 -42.23 -4.31 -2.30
C ILE A 123 -40.89 -3.65 -2.01
N LEU A 124 -39.82 -4.10 -2.68
CA LEU A 124 -38.48 -3.56 -2.49
C LEU A 124 -38.41 -2.04 -2.78
N GLU A 125 -38.98 -1.59 -3.90
CA GLU A 125 -39.00 -0.17 -4.25
C GLU A 125 -39.88 0.65 -3.30
N THR A 126 -40.94 0.06 -2.74
CA THR A 126 -41.80 0.71 -1.75
C THR A 126 -41.05 0.93 -0.44
N GLU A 127 -40.42 -0.12 0.10
CA GLU A 127 -39.62 -0.06 1.32
C GLU A 127 -38.42 0.88 1.17
N LYS A 128 -37.74 0.85 0.03
CA LYS A 128 -36.63 1.76 -0.29
C LYS A 128 -37.07 3.22 -0.24
N LYS A 129 -38.23 3.56 -0.81
CA LYS A 129 -38.76 4.93 -0.77
C LYS A 129 -39.17 5.32 0.65
N ALA A 130 -39.78 4.41 1.41
CA ALA A 130 -40.13 4.65 2.81
C ALA A 130 -38.89 4.92 3.67
N PHE A 131 -37.81 4.14 3.47
CA PHE A 131 -36.53 4.33 4.14
C PHE A 131 -35.87 5.67 3.77
N LEU A 132 -35.87 6.07 2.49
CA LEU A 132 -35.32 7.37 2.10
C LEU A 132 -36.08 8.53 2.73
N ARG A 133 -37.41 8.43 2.84
CA ARG A 133 -38.24 9.43 3.53
C ARG A 133 -37.93 9.50 5.04
N SER A 134 -37.66 8.37 5.69
CA SER A 134 -37.32 8.39 7.13
C SER A 134 -35.95 9.05 7.42
N LEU A 135 -35.09 9.14 6.41
CA LEU A 135 -33.80 9.84 6.49
C LEU A 135 -33.89 11.36 6.25
N GLU A 136 -35.00 11.85 5.70
CA GLU A 136 -35.27 13.28 5.56
C GLU A 136 -35.42 13.90 6.95
N LYS A 137 -34.71 15.01 7.18
CA LYS A 137 -34.66 15.70 8.48
C LYS A 137 -34.88 17.19 8.26
N THR A 138 -35.62 17.81 9.17
CA THR A 138 -35.78 19.27 9.17
C THR A 138 -34.49 19.96 9.63
N ALA A 139 -34.37 21.27 9.42
CA ALA A 139 -33.21 22.02 9.90
C ALA A 139 -33.05 21.92 11.43
N GLU A 140 -34.17 21.92 12.16
CA GLU A 140 -34.20 21.79 13.61
C GLU A 140 -33.71 20.39 14.05
N ASP A 141 -34.16 19.33 13.38
CA ASP A 141 -33.68 17.97 13.64
C ASP A 141 -32.18 17.84 13.39
N ILE A 142 -31.66 18.47 12.33
CA ILE A 142 -30.24 18.44 12.00
C ILE A 142 -29.42 19.11 13.11
N GLU A 143 -29.87 20.25 13.64
CA GLU A 143 -29.21 20.92 14.75
C GLU A 143 -29.26 20.10 16.04
N MET A 144 -30.39 19.45 16.33
CA MET A 144 -30.53 18.56 17.48
C MET A 144 -29.61 17.35 17.38
N ILE A 145 -29.57 16.68 16.21
CA ILE A 145 -28.69 15.53 15.96
C ILE A 145 -27.23 15.95 16.06
N GLU A 146 -26.85 17.12 15.53
CA GLU A 146 -25.49 17.68 15.70
C GLU A 146 -25.15 17.81 17.17
N ALA A 147 -26.01 18.47 17.95
CA ALA A 147 -25.79 18.75 19.36
C ALA A 147 -25.68 17.46 20.19
N GLN A 148 -26.53 16.48 19.92
CA GLN A 148 -26.50 15.19 20.59
C GLN A 148 -25.25 14.40 20.22
N THR A 149 -24.80 14.45 18.97
CA THR A 149 -23.71 13.59 18.46
C THR A 149 -22.31 14.23 18.49
N ARG A 150 -22.12 15.38 19.15
CA ARG A 150 -20.82 16.09 19.23
C ARG A 150 -19.66 15.27 19.78
N GLY A 151 -19.96 14.29 20.65
CA GLY A 151 -18.98 13.33 21.17
C GLY A 151 -18.40 12.37 20.13
N GLN A 152 -18.89 12.40 18.89
CA GLN A 152 -18.45 11.55 17.78
C GLN A 152 -18.41 10.08 18.19
N ASN A 153 -17.26 9.41 18.05
CA ASN A 153 -17.09 7.99 18.34
C ASN A 153 -17.32 7.61 19.81
N ALA A 154 -17.28 8.57 20.73
CA ALA A 154 -17.57 8.32 22.14
C ALA A 154 -19.08 8.31 22.44
N ASN A 155 -19.93 8.78 21.50
CA ASN A 155 -21.38 8.72 21.65
C ASN A 155 -21.96 7.55 20.83
N PRO A 156 -22.67 6.58 21.45
CA PRO A 156 -23.34 5.50 20.71
C PRO A 156 -24.36 6.02 19.69
N GLN A 157 -25.07 7.12 19.97
CA GLN A 157 -26.05 7.70 19.05
C GLN A 157 -25.39 8.17 17.73
N TRP A 158 -24.13 8.60 17.78
CA TRP A 158 -23.38 8.96 16.57
C TRP A 158 -23.11 7.73 15.69
N ILE A 159 -22.93 6.55 16.29
CA ILE A 159 -22.75 5.28 15.55
C ILE A 159 -24.06 4.89 14.87
N GLU A 160 -25.18 4.98 15.59
CA GLU A 160 -26.52 4.68 15.07
C GLU A 160 -26.88 5.59 13.88
N GLU A 161 -26.75 6.91 14.05
CA GLU A 161 -27.04 7.87 12.98
C GLU A 161 -26.16 7.67 11.74
N ARG A 162 -24.92 7.18 11.92
CA ARG A 162 -24.00 6.91 10.80
C ARG A 162 -24.26 5.57 10.12
N ALA A 163 -24.81 4.59 10.81
CA ALA A 163 -25.11 3.28 10.23
C ALA A 163 -26.06 3.39 9.03
N PHE A 164 -26.97 4.36 9.07
CA PHE A 164 -27.96 4.60 8.01
C PHE A 164 -27.55 5.66 6.99
N ARG A 165 -26.34 6.26 7.09
CA ARG A 165 -25.93 7.41 6.29
C ARG A 165 -24.59 7.21 5.59
N LEU A 166 -24.48 7.72 4.36
CA LEU A 166 -23.20 7.77 3.65
C LEU A 166 -22.37 8.95 4.14
N THR A 167 -21.22 8.66 4.72
CA THR A 167 -20.32 9.66 5.31
C THR A 167 -19.39 10.27 4.25
N ALA A 168 -18.93 11.49 4.50
CA ALA A 168 -18.02 12.21 3.59
C ALA A 168 -16.74 11.40 3.24
N SER A 169 -16.20 10.65 4.20
CA SER A 169 -15.04 9.77 3.99
C SER A 169 -15.29 8.66 2.96
N ASN A 170 -16.53 8.21 2.84
CA ASN A 170 -16.92 7.13 1.95
C ASN A 170 -17.43 7.66 0.60
N PHE A 171 -18.04 8.85 0.61
CA PHE A 171 -18.74 9.46 -0.53
C PHE A 171 -17.87 9.53 -1.79
N GLY A 172 -16.65 10.06 -1.70
CA GLY A 172 -15.76 10.19 -2.85
C GLY A 172 -15.40 8.86 -3.51
N SER A 173 -15.32 7.79 -2.71
CA SER A 173 -15.01 6.43 -3.21
C SER A 173 -16.20 5.77 -3.90
N ILE A 174 -17.41 6.18 -3.55
CA ILE A 174 -18.67 5.71 -4.13
C ILE A 174 -18.92 6.44 -5.45
N CYS A 175 -18.83 7.77 -5.45
CA CYS A 175 -19.07 8.57 -6.66
C CYS A 175 -18.06 8.32 -7.78
N LYS A 176 -16.81 7.99 -7.45
CA LYS A 176 -15.75 7.71 -8.43
C LYS A 176 -15.70 6.25 -8.89
N MET A 177 -16.61 5.41 -8.41
CA MET A 177 -16.64 3.99 -8.74
C MET A 177 -17.06 3.80 -10.21
N ARG A 178 -16.31 2.98 -10.95
CA ARG A 178 -16.64 2.66 -12.35
C ARG A 178 -17.86 1.75 -12.38
N SER A 179 -18.71 1.89 -13.40
CA SER A 179 -19.87 1.02 -13.64
C SER A 179 -19.50 -0.47 -13.74
N THR A 180 -18.28 -0.77 -14.20
CA THR A 180 -17.74 -2.13 -14.33
C THR A 180 -17.21 -2.72 -13.02
N THR A 181 -17.08 -1.93 -11.95
CA THR A 181 -16.59 -2.40 -10.65
C THR A 181 -17.76 -2.92 -9.81
N SER A 182 -17.67 -4.15 -9.32
CA SER A 182 -18.68 -4.72 -8.44
C SER A 182 -18.85 -3.89 -7.16
N ARG A 183 -20.12 -3.65 -6.79
CA ARG A 183 -20.52 -2.87 -5.62
C ARG A 183 -20.49 -3.67 -4.32
N ALA A 184 -20.52 -5.00 -4.39
CA ALA A 184 -20.63 -5.90 -3.24
C ALA A 184 -19.59 -5.60 -2.15
N LYS A 185 -18.32 -5.50 -2.54
CA LYS A 185 -17.22 -5.18 -1.60
C LYS A 185 -17.36 -3.79 -0.95
N ARG A 186 -17.96 -2.83 -1.66
CA ARG A 186 -18.20 -1.49 -1.11
C ARG A 186 -19.33 -1.53 -0.08
N VAL A 187 -20.41 -2.25 -0.38
CA VAL A 187 -21.53 -2.47 0.55
C VAL A 187 -21.04 -3.18 1.81
N GLU A 188 -20.25 -4.24 1.65
CA GLU A 188 -19.62 -4.96 2.78
C GLU A 188 -18.81 -4.01 3.67
N GLN A 189 -17.99 -3.13 3.09
CA GLN A 189 -17.19 -2.15 3.84
C GLN A 189 -18.04 -1.09 4.57
N LEU A 190 -19.22 -0.75 4.03
CA LEU A 190 -20.14 0.21 4.64
C LEU A 190 -20.90 -0.40 5.81
N LEU A 191 -21.37 -1.64 5.65
CA LEU A 191 -22.14 -2.37 6.67
C LEU A 191 -21.24 -2.88 7.81
N TYR A 192 -20.01 -3.30 7.49
CA TYR A 192 -19.09 -3.92 8.44
C TYR A 192 -17.74 -3.19 8.49
N PRO A 193 -17.68 -1.98 9.07
CA PRO A 193 -16.46 -1.20 9.17
C PRO A 193 -15.47 -1.86 10.14
N ASN A 194 -14.33 -2.34 9.62
CA ASN A 194 -13.29 -3.06 10.37
C ASN A 194 -12.06 -2.19 10.72
N PHE A 195 -12.20 -0.85 10.73
CA PHE A 195 -11.06 0.04 10.97
C PHE A 195 -10.90 0.39 12.45
N PHE A 196 -9.82 -0.12 13.06
CA PHE A 196 -9.50 0.09 14.48
C PHE A 196 -8.45 1.20 14.73
N GLY A 197 -8.10 1.99 13.70
CA GLY A 197 -7.07 3.02 13.79
C GLY A 197 -5.66 2.53 13.44
N ASN A 198 -4.79 3.48 13.06
CA ASN A 198 -3.36 3.25 12.85
C ASN A 198 -2.54 4.35 13.53
N THR A 199 -1.20 4.23 13.54
CA THR A 199 -0.29 5.20 14.17
C THR A 199 -0.49 6.62 13.64
N ALA A 200 -0.70 6.79 12.33
CA ALA A 200 -0.97 8.08 11.73
C ALA A 200 -2.30 8.70 12.17
N THR A 201 -3.34 7.88 12.34
CA THR A 201 -4.66 8.34 12.81
C THR A 201 -4.60 8.80 14.26
N LYS A 202 -3.89 8.05 15.12
CA LYS A 202 -3.66 8.45 16.52
C LYS A 202 -2.92 9.78 16.61
N TYR A 203 -1.82 9.91 15.85
CA TYR A 203 -1.07 11.17 15.77
C TYR A 203 -1.97 12.33 15.30
N GLY A 204 -2.83 12.10 14.30
CA GLY A 204 -3.79 13.10 13.83
C GLY A 204 -4.74 13.57 14.93
N VAL A 205 -5.35 12.64 15.66
CA VAL A 205 -6.27 12.93 16.78
C VAL A 205 -5.56 13.71 17.89
N GLU A 206 -4.35 13.31 18.27
CA GLU A 206 -3.57 13.96 19.33
C GLU A 206 -3.16 15.39 18.96
N ASN A 207 -2.80 15.64 17.70
CA ASN A 207 -2.27 16.93 17.24
C ASN A 207 -3.33 17.87 16.65
N GLU A 208 -4.56 17.41 16.44
CA GLU A 208 -5.65 18.23 15.86
C GLU A 208 -5.85 19.53 16.65
N GLY A 209 -5.81 19.47 17.98
CA GLY A 209 -5.95 20.64 18.84
C GLY A 209 -4.81 21.66 18.69
N VAL A 210 -3.59 21.20 18.43
CA VAL A 210 -2.43 22.07 18.18
C VAL A 210 -2.57 22.74 16.81
N ALA A 211 -2.92 21.97 15.78
CA ALA A 211 -3.12 22.47 14.43
C ALA A 211 -4.20 23.57 14.37
N ILE A 212 -5.32 23.40 15.09
CA ILE A 212 -6.38 24.41 15.20
C ILE A 212 -5.84 25.71 15.82
N LYS A 213 -5.09 25.61 16.93
CA LYS A 213 -4.52 26.80 17.60
C LYS A 213 -3.55 27.55 16.70
N ASP A 214 -2.71 26.83 15.97
CA ASP A 214 -1.76 27.44 15.05
C ASP A 214 -2.46 28.08 13.85
N PHE A 215 -3.52 27.46 13.32
CA PHE A 215 -4.34 28.04 12.26
C PHE A 215 -5.00 29.36 12.69
N VAL A 216 -5.62 29.39 13.88
CA VAL A 216 -6.23 30.60 14.44
C VAL A 216 -5.18 31.70 14.61
N ARG A 217 -3.97 31.37 15.08
CA ARG A 217 -2.88 32.33 15.26
C ARG A 217 -2.40 32.92 13.93
N GLN A 218 -2.28 32.10 12.89
CA GLN A 218 -1.74 32.53 11.59
C GLN A 218 -2.75 33.35 10.77
N HIS A 219 -4.03 32.98 10.82
CA HIS A 219 -5.04 33.55 9.94
C HIS A 219 -6.05 34.47 10.66
N CYS A 220 -5.92 34.64 11.99
CA CYS A 220 -6.81 35.48 12.81
C CYS A 220 -8.31 35.17 12.65
N TYR A 221 -8.66 33.94 12.27
CA TYR A 221 -10.05 33.49 12.16
C TYR A 221 -10.57 32.90 13.46
N LYS A 222 -11.84 33.18 13.78
CA LYS A 222 -12.56 32.48 14.86
C LYS A 222 -13.09 31.15 14.34
N ILE A 223 -12.52 30.04 14.81
CA ILE A 223 -13.06 28.71 14.53
C ILE A 223 -14.21 28.43 15.49
N TRP A 224 -15.40 28.20 14.96
CA TRP A 224 -16.55 27.74 15.72
C TRP A 224 -16.48 26.22 15.86
N ARG A 225 -15.99 25.76 17.01
CA ARG A 225 -16.12 24.35 17.43
C ARG A 225 -17.24 24.28 18.45
N ARG A 226 -18.42 23.82 18.03
CA ARG A 226 -19.48 23.42 18.95
C ARG A 226 -19.00 22.09 19.56
N LYS A 227 -18.55 22.12 20.81
CA LYS A 227 -18.24 20.91 21.60
C LYS A 227 -19.50 20.42 22.31
#